data_AF-S6HLM2-F1
#
_entry.id   AF-S6HLM2-F1
#
_cell.length_a   1.000
_cell.length_b   1.000
_cell.length_c   1.000
_cell.angle_alpha   90.00
_cell.angle_beta   90.00
_cell.angle_gamma   90.00
#
_symmetry.space_group_name_H-M   'P 1'
#
loop_
_entity.id
_entity.type
_entity.pdbx_description
1 polymer ?
#
loop_
_entity_poly.entity_id
_entity_poly.type
_entity_poly.pdbx_seq_one_letter_code
_entity_poly.pdbx_strand_id
1 'polypeptide(L)'
;MCKCFPAFRAQDPAINQLRHKIRYALDDDNPGLLPLWLAMEESLDCCCNSANWQLYHAEYRLLLDALSDDLLPGHWRSWCLDNISKPLMSLQRIAISREQSQQLNKLFYELRVVSHFFQGGLT
;
A
#
# COMPACT_ATOMS: atom_id res chain seq x y z
N MET A 1 -15.14 0.78 -17.51
CA MET A 1 -13.70 0.76 -17.87
C MET A 1 -12.95 -0.02 -16.81
N CYS A 2 -12.18 -1.05 -17.19
CA CYS A 2 -11.29 -1.73 -16.25
C CYS A 2 -10.21 -0.74 -15.81
N LYS A 3 -10.15 -0.46 -14.50
CA LYS A 3 -9.08 0.35 -13.91
C LYS A 3 -7.82 -0.54 -13.88
N CYS A 4 -6.73 -0.07 -14.48
CA CYS A 4 -5.48 -0.83 -14.55
C CYS A 4 -4.49 -0.27 -13.52
N PHE A 5 -3.86 -1.14 -12.76
CA PHE A 5 -2.85 -0.78 -11.77
C PHE A 5 -1.52 -1.44 -12.13
N PRO A 6 -0.69 -0.85 -13.01
CA PRO A 6 0.47 -1.52 -13.61
C PRO A 6 1.57 -1.87 -12.60
N ALA A 7 1.57 -1.26 -11.42
CA ALA A 7 2.45 -1.64 -10.32
C ALA A 7 2.17 -3.07 -9.80
N PHE A 8 0.94 -3.56 -9.99
CA PHE A 8 0.52 -4.89 -9.57
C PHE A 8 0.62 -5.86 -10.74
N ARG A 9 1.23 -7.01 -10.51
CA ARG A 9 1.37 -8.05 -11.54
C ARG A 9 0.02 -8.70 -11.89
N ALA A 10 -0.81 -8.94 -10.89
CA ALA A 10 -2.15 -9.51 -11.08
C ALA A 10 -3.18 -8.39 -11.33
N GLN A 11 -3.96 -8.54 -12.41
CA GLN A 11 -4.97 -7.58 -12.85
C GLN A 11 -6.38 -8.18 -12.69
N ASP A 12 -6.73 -8.58 -11.47
CA ASP A 12 -8.08 -9.02 -11.17
C ASP A 12 -9.05 -7.80 -11.19
N PRO A 13 -10.17 -7.85 -11.95
CA PRO A 13 -11.09 -6.72 -12.04
C PRO A 13 -11.72 -6.30 -10.71
N ALA A 14 -12.01 -7.23 -9.80
CA ALA A 14 -12.62 -6.91 -8.51
C ALA A 14 -11.60 -6.27 -7.57
N ILE A 15 -10.37 -6.80 -7.51
CA ILE A 15 -9.29 -6.21 -6.72
C ILE A 15 -8.89 -4.85 -7.28
N ASN A 16 -8.85 -4.68 -8.60
CA ASN A 16 -8.62 -3.39 -9.24
C ASN A 16 -9.66 -2.33 -8.90
N GLN A 17 -10.92 -2.72 -8.66
CA GLN A 17 -11.92 -1.78 -8.16
C GLN A 17 -11.60 -1.33 -6.73
N LEU A 18 -11.16 -2.24 -5.86
CA LEU A 18 -10.73 -1.88 -4.50
C LEU A 18 -9.50 -0.96 -4.52
N ARG A 19 -8.49 -1.25 -5.33
CA ARG A 19 -7.31 -0.37 -5.54
C ARG A 19 -7.74 1.03 -5.98
N HIS A 20 -8.73 1.12 -6.85
CA HIS A 20 -9.29 2.41 -7.30
C HIS A 20 -9.99 3.16 -6.17
N LYS A 21 -10.83 2.48 -5.40
CA LYS A 21 -11.48 3.08 -4.22
C LYS A 21 -10.45 3.60 -3.22
N ILE A 22 -9.37 2.85 -3.01
CA ILE A 22 -8.31 3.24 -2.08
C ILE A 22 -7.52 4.45 -2.58
N ARG A 23 -7.12 4.46 -3.86
CA ARG A 23 -6.34 5.57 -4.42
C ARG A 23 -7.07 6.91 -4.36
N TYR A 24 -8.40 6.89 -4.47
CA TYR A 24 -9.22 8.09 -4.59
C TYR A 24 -10.21 8.29 -3.43
N ALA A 25 -10.06 7.53 -2.34
CA ALA A 25 -10.90 7.63 -1.14
C ALA A 25 -12.42 7.57 -1.44
N LEU A 26 -12.86 6.69 -2.35
CA LEU A 26 -14.25 6.69 -2.84
C LEU A 26 -15.27 6.07 -1.86
N ASP A 27 -14.80 5.35 -0.85
CA ASP A 27 -15.59 4.79 0.27
C ASP A 27 -14.79 4.97 1.57
N ASP A 28 -14.36 6.21 1.82
CA ASP A 28 -13.51 6.58 2.96
C ASP A 28 -14.18 6.39 4.32
N ASP A 29 -15.51 6.40 4.38
CA ASP A 29 -16.29 6.05 5.58
C ASP A 29 -16.31 4.54 5.89
N ASN A 30 -15.75 3.67 5.03
CA ASN A 30 -15.76 2.23 5.22
C ASN A 30 -14.44 1.72 5.84
N PRO A 31 -14.37 1.48 7.17
CA PRO A 31 -13.16 0.98 7.83
C PRO A 31 -12.75 -0.42 7.36
N GLY A 32 -13.66 -1.18 6.78
CA GLY A 32 -13.40 -2.52 6.26
C GLY A 32 -12.69 -2.54 4.90
N LEU A 33 -12.61 -1.41 4.18
CA LEU A 33 -12.10 -1.38 2.81
C LEU A 33 -10.62 -1.79 2.72
N LEU A 34 -9.76 -1.16 3.52
CA LEU A 34 -8.32 -1.45 3.53
C LEU A 34 -8.00 -2.88 4.02
N PRO A 35 -8.55 -3.36 5.15
CA PRO A 35 -8.37 -4.75 5.57
C PRO A 35 -8.86 -5.77 4.54
N LEU A 36 -10.03 -5.53 3.93
CA LEU A 36 -10.57 -6.40 2.89
C LEU A 36 -9.64 -6.48 1.69
N TRP A 37 -9.21 -5.32 1.18
CA TRP A 37 -8.31 -5.26 0.04
C TRP A 37 -6.98 -5.97 0.32
N LEU A 38 -6.35 -5.71 1.47
CA LEU A 38 -5.10 -6.37 1.84
C LEU A 38 -5.26 -7.90 1.94
N ALA A 39 -6.37 -8.39 2.50
CA ALA A 39 -6.65 -9.83 2.55
C ALA A 39 -6.85 -10.43 1.15
N MET A 40 -7.47 -9.69 0.23
CA MET A 40 -7.62 -10.13 -1.15
C MET A 40 -6.28 -10.15 -1.90
N GLU A 41 -5.41 -9.16 -1.70
CA GLU A 41 -4.06 -9.19 -2.27
C GLU A 41 -3.23 -10.33 -1.70
N GLU A 42 -3.28 -10.57 -0.39
CA GLU A 42 -2.59 -11.69 0.27
C GLU A 42 -3.07 -13.05 -0.28
N SER A 43 -4.33 -13.16 -0.71
CA SER A 43 -4.82 -14.37 -1.40
C SER A 43 -4.19 -14.62 -2.78
N LEU A 44 -3.56 -13.59 -3.36
CA LEU A 44 -2.77 -13.68 -4.59
C LEU A 44 -1.29 -13.97 -4.33
N ASP A 45 -0.86 -14.07 -3.06
CA ASP A 45 0.51 -14.45 -2.73
C ASP A 45 0.87 -15.77 -3.40
N CYS A 46 2.04 -15.77 -4.04
CA CYS A 46 2.56 -16.91 -4.77
C CYS A 46 3.65 -17.60 -3.95
N CYS A 47 3.99 -18.84 -4.29
CA CYS A 47 5.16 -19.53 -3.71
C CYS A 47 6.52 -18.90 -4.09
N CYS A 48 6.52 -17.75 -4.79
CA CYS A 48 7.70 -17.11 -5.32
C CYS A 48 7.98 -15.78 -4.59
N ASN A 49 9.08 -15.73 -3.84
CA ASN A 49 9.46 -14.53 -3.09
C ASN A 49 9.58 -13.26 -3.94
N SER A 50 10.03 -13.38 -5.20
CA SER A 50 10.15 -12.22 -6.09
C SER A 50 8.78 -11.63 -6.49
N ALA A 51 7.77 -12.49 -6.65
CA ALA A 51 6.41 -12.05 -6.95
C ALA A 51 5.78 -11.37 -5.72
N ASN A 52 5.93 -11.97 -4.54
CA ASN A 52 5.39 -11.40 -3.30
C ASN A 52 6.11 -10.10 -2.94
N TRP A 53 7.42 -9.98 -3.22
CA TRP A 53 8.15 -8.72 -3.10
C TRP A 53 7.53 -7.61 -3.96
N GLN A 54 7.20 -7.90 -5.22
CA GLN A 54 6.54 -6.93 -6.11
C GLN A 54 5.14 -6.58 -5.60
N LEU A 55 4.39 -7.55 -5.10
CA LEU A 55 3.05 -7.35 -4.53
C LEU A 55 3.09 -6.38 -3.35
N TYR A 56 3.84 -6.71 -2.30
CA TYR A 56 3.90 -5.86 -1.10
C TYR A 56 4.52 -4.48 -1.40
N HIS A 57 5.46 -4.40 -2.34
CA HIS A 57 5.97 -3.11 -2.80
C HIS A 57 4.89 -2.27 -3.52
N ALA A 58 4.04 -2.91 -4.34
CA ALA A 58 2.93 -2.23 -5.00
C ALA A 58 1.86 -1.77 -4.01
N GLU A 59 1.54 -2.59 -3.01
CA GLU A 59 0.65 -2.22 -1.91
C GLU A 59 1.17 -1.01 -1.15
N TYR A 60 2.45 -1.05 -0.75
CA TYR A 60 3.12 0.07 -0.11
C TYR A 60 3.01 1.36 -0.94
N ARG A 61 3.30 1.27 -2.24
CA ARG A 61 3.24 2.44 -3.14
C ARG A 61 1.83 3.01 -3.25
N LEU A 62 0.82 2.16 -3.40
CA LEU A 62 -0.57 2.60 -3.47
C LEU A 62 -1.01 3.36 -2.20
N LEU A 63 -0.63 2.83 -1.03
CA LEU A 63 -0.94 3.47 0.25
C LEU A 63 -0.15 4.76 0.45
N LEU A 64 1.11 4.81 0.04
CA LEU A 64 1.93 6.01 0.11
C LEU A 64 1.40 7.12 -0.82
N ASP A 65 0.98 6.76 -2.03
CA ASP A 65 0.40 7.68 -3.00
C ASP A 65 -0.93 8.26 -2.48
N ALA A 66 -1.76 7.45 -1.82
CA ALA A 66 -2.98 7.92 -1.18
C ALA A 66 -2.69 8.79 0.05
N LEU A 67 -1.71 8.40 0.89
CA LEU A 67 -1.27 9.17 2.04
C LEU A 67 -0.74 10.56 1.67
N SER A 68 -0.01 10.66 0.55
CA SER A 68 0.66 11.89 0.12
C SER A 68 -0.22 12.81 -0.72
N ASP A 69 -1.48 12.44 -0.94
CA ASP A 69 -2.43 13.20 -1.76
C ASP A 69 -3.25 14.14 -0.88
N ASP A 70 -2.85 15.41 -0.81
CA ASP A 70 -3.50 16.45 0.01
C ASP A 70 -4.96 16.75 -0.39
N LEU A 71 -5.40 16.28 -1.56
CA LEU A 71 -6.80 16.39 -1.97
C LEU A 71 -7.69 15.34 -1.28
N LEU A 72 -7.10 14.30 -0.69
CA LEU A 72 -7.84 13.27 0.04
C LEU A 72 -8.09 13.68 1.49
N PRO A 73 -9.22 13.23 2.08
CA PRO A 73 -9.57 13.50 3.46
C PRO A 73 -8.47 13.09 4.44
N GLY A 74 -8.25 13.90 5.48
CA GLY A 74 -7.21 13.65 6.49
C GLY A 74 -7.39 12.31 7.22
N HIS A 75 -8.63 11.94 7.53
CA HIS A 75 -8.92 10.65 8.16
C HIS A 75 -8.54 9.47 7.26
N TRP A 76 -8.77 9.56 5.95
CA TRP A 76 -8.40 8.51 4.99
C TRP A 76 -6.87 8.38 4.88
N ARG A 77 -6.17 9.52 4.86
CA ARG A 77 -4.71 9.55 4.89
C ARG A 77 -4.17 8.90 6.16
N SER A 78 -4.74 9.21 7.32
CA SER A 78 -4.40 8.56 8.60
C SER A 78 -4.63 7.05 8.55
N TRP A 79 -5.75 6.59 8.00
CA TRP A 79 -6.00 5.15 7.83
C TRP A 79 -5.03 4.45 6.87
N CYS A 80 -4.63 5.11 5.79
CA CYS A 80 -3.59 4.59 4.90
C CYS A 80 -2.25 4.47 5.64
N LEU A 81 -1.89 5.46 6.45
CA LEU A 81 -0.70 5.44 7.30
C LEU A 81 -0.74 4.30 8.33
N ASP A 82 -1.88 4.05 8.96
CA ASP A 82 -2.01 2.95 9.93
C ASP A 82 -1.79 1.57 9.28
N ASN A 83 -2.25 1.41 8.03
CA ASN A 83 -2.19 0.14 7.31
C ASN A 83 -0.89 -0.06 6.51
N ILE A 84 -0.12 0.99 6.21
CA ILE A 84 1.12 0.89 5.41
C ILE A 84 2.23 0.08 6.09
N SER A 85 2.13 -0.09 7.41
CA SER A 85 3.03 -0.94 8.19
C SER A 85 2.96 -2.41 7.75
N LYS A 86 1.78 -2.90 7.34
CA LYS A 86 1.56 -4.30 6.94
C LYS A 86 2.44 -4.73 5.75
N PRO A 87 2.42 -4.07 4.57
CA PRO A 87 3.29 -4.45 3.47
C PRO A 87 4.79 -4.32 3.80
N LEU A 88 5.18 -3.35 4.63
CA LEU A 88 6.58 -3.20 5.07
C LEU A 88 7.04 -4.36 5.96
N MET A 89 6.20 -4.81 6.88
CA MET A 89 6.50 -5.98 7.73
C MET A 89 6.54 -7.26 6.88
N SER A 90 5.65 -7.40 5.89
CA SER A 90 5.67 -8.51 4.95
C SER A 90 6.96 -8.52 4.11
N LEU A 91 7.39 -7.36 3.59
CA LEU A 91 8.68 -7.21 2.90
C LEU A 91 9.86 -7.56 3.82
N GLN A 92 9.84 -7.13 5.09
CA GLN A 92 10.86 -7.46 6.07
C GLN A 92 10.99 -8.97 6.29
N ARG A 93 9.86 -9.68 6.37
CA ARG A 93 9.84 -11.14 6.57
C ARG A 93 10.45 -11.91 5.39
N ILE A 94 10.30 -11.41 4.16
CA ILE A 94 10.79 -12.08 2.94
C ILE A 94 12.12 -11.52 2.42
N ALA A 95 12.67 -10.49 3.08
CA ALA A 95 13.97 -9.92 2.74
C ALA A 95 15.09 -10.89 3.17
N ILE A 96 15.75 -11.52 2.19
CA ILE A 96 16.80 -12.51 2.44
C ILE A 96 18.18 -11.95 2.02
N SER A 97 18.20 -11.08 1.01
CA SER A 97 19.44 -10.51 0.49
C SER A 97 19.80 -9.15 1.12
N ARG A 98 21.07 -8.76 0.99
CA ARG A 98 21.54 -7.44 1.46
C ARG A 98 20.91 -6.32 0.64
N GLU A 99 20.74 -6.53 -0.67
CA GLU A 99 20.10 -5.58 -1.59
C GLU A 99 18.63 -5.36 -1.21
N GLN A 100 17.90 -6.43 -0.89
CA GLN A 100 16.52 -6.34 -0.42
C GLN A 100 16.43 -5.58 0.91
N SER A 101 17.32 -5.88 1.86
CA SER A 101 17.41 -5.12 3.12
C SER A 101 17.67 -3.63 2.88
N GLN A 102 18.57 -3.29 1.95
CA GLN A 102 18.84 -1.89 1.59
C GLN A 102 17.64 -1.21 0.94
N GLN A 103 16.92 -1.91 0.06
CA GLN A 103 15.68 -1.40 -0.55
C GLN A 103 14.62 -1.15 0.52
N LEU A 104 14.41 -2.10 1.42
CA LEU A 104 13.46 -1.97 2.52
C LEU A 104 13.78 -0.77 3.43
N ASN A 105 15.06 -0.57 3.76
CA ASN A 105 15.49 0.60 4.54
C ASN A 105 15.17 1.93 3.83
N LYS A 106 15.24 1.98 2.49
CA LYS A 106 14.83 3.15 1.72
C LYS A 106 13.33 3.41 1.84
N LEU A 107 12.49 2.36 1.79
CA LEU A 107 11.04 2.50 1.95
C LEU A 107 10.67 2.98 3.35
N PHE A 108 11.33 2.47 4.39
CA PHE A 108 11.13 2.97 5.76
C PHE A 108 11.54 4.44 5.91
N TYR A 109 12.67 4.82 5.30
CA TYR A 109 13.12 6.21 5.32
C TYR A 109 12.13 7.13 4.59
N GLU A 110 11.68 6.74 3.39
CA GLU A 110 10.68 7.47 2.61
C GLU A 110 9.38 7.65 3.40
N LEU A 111 8.86 6.57 4.00
CA LEU A 111 7.67 6.65 4.84
C LEU A 111 7.86 7.62 6.00
N ARG A 112 9.02 7.60 6.66
CA ARG A 112 9.30 8.51 7.78
C ARG A 112 9.32 9.98 7.34
N VAL A 113 9.89 10.27 6.18
CA VAL A 113 9.94 11.63 5.63
C VAL A 113 8.53 12.11 5.26
N VAL A 114 7.77 11.26 4.55
CA VAL A 114 6.40 11.55 4.14
C VAL A 114 5.49 11.74 5.35
N SER A 115 5.49 10.81 6.31
CA SER A 115 4.62 10.88 7.48
C SER A 115 4.92 12.12 8.33
N HIS A 116 6.19 12.49 8.52
CA HIS A 116 6.57 13.71 9.21
C HIS A 116 6.09 14.98 8.49
N PHE A 117 6.10 14.99 7.16
CA PHE A 117 5.60 16.14 6.39
C PHE A 117 4.09 16.30 6.55
N PHE A 118 3.33 15.20 6.47
CA PHE A 118 1.88 15.24 6.52
C PHE A 118 1.30 15.25 7.93
N GLN A 119 2.12 15.06 8.98
CA GLN A 119 1.69 15.10 10.39
C GLN A 119 0.85 16.33 10.76
N GLY A 120 1.11 17.49 10.15
CA GLY A 120 0.33 18.71 10.38
C GLY A 120 -1.05 18.76 9.72
N GLY A 121 -1.33 17.87 8.75
CA GLY A 121 -2.58 17.80 8.00
C GLY A 121 -3.40 16.54 8.26
N LEU A 122 -3.06 15.74 9.28
CA LEU A 122 -3.78 14.51 9.67
C LEU A 122 -4.94 14.74 10.66
N THR A 123 -5.20 16.01 11.04
CA THR A 123 -6.33 16.44 11.89
C THR A 123 -7.56 16.79 11.08
#